data_AF-A0A7S2B9A5-F1
#
_entry.id   AF-A0A7S2B9A5-F1
#
_cell.length_a   1.000
_cell.length_b   1.000
_cell.length_c   1.000
_cell.angle_alpha   90.00
_cell.angle_beta   90.00
_cell.angle_gamma   90.00
#
_symmetry.space_group_name_H-M   'P 1'
#
loop_
_entity.id
_entity.type
_entity.pdbx_description
1 polymer ?
#
loop_
_entity_poly.entity_id
_entity_poly.type
_entity_poly.pdbx_seq_one_letter_code
_entity_poly.pdbx_strand_id
1 'polypeptide(L)'
;ASPDTIAHEWVDGKTLTEDDLATDVTIGLRIAKKLSRLHTSAFPSVFASPDTAEPVLWSSINAMLERIAKDPELLPAPFSLDMLVRECKTAREALDKCAGCQQLVLGHGDFKPSNVMLEDANGAITFIDFELAGPNYRGFDIFKLFRRGQTSNSEPTPMSHANLRAFVEAYLDYEEPKAGISPGGVDKLEALLEEVYLFEPLTWLEAAVFFLFAITEDPEHADDWAALARHRWEQYELTRDALSPNSRLSRKLGAVEA
;
A
#
# COMPACT_ATOMS: atom_id res chain seq x y z
N ALA A 1 23.30 8.64 -21.49
CA ALA A 1 22.69 7.89 -20.38
C ALA A 1 23.26 6.49 -20.41
N SER A 2 23.66 5.91 -19.27
CA SER A 2 23.81 4.46 -19.20
C SER A 2 22.43 3.83 -19.43
N PRO A 3 22.32 2.54 -19.78
CA PRO A 3 21.03 1.85 -19.83
C PRO A 3 20.22 1.93 -18.53
N ASP A 4 20.84 2.34 -17.42
CA ASP A 4 20.25 2.36 -16.07
C ASP A 4 19.93 3.78 -15.58
N THR A 5 19.93 4.81 -16.45
CA THR A 5 19.60 6.18 -16.06
C THR A 5 18.42 6.72 -16.86
N ILE A 6 17.36 7.11 -16.15
CA ILE A 6 16.22 7.83 -16.70
C ILE A 6 16.35 9.30 -16.30
N ALA A 7 16.17 10.21 -17.27
CA ALA A 7 16.04 11.65 -17.01
C ALA A 7 14.57 12.04 -17.23
N HIS A 8 13.97 12.68 -16.24
CA HIS A 8 12.58 13.14 -16.28
C HIS A 8 12.50 14.65 -16.03
N GLU A 9 11.32 15.21 -16.27
CA GLU A 9 11.02 16.61 -15.95
C GLU A 9 11.19 16.88 -14.45
N TRP A 10 11.66 18.08 -14.11
CA TRP A 10 11.72 18.56 -12.74
C TRP A 10 10.37 19.10 -12.30
N VAL A 11 9.88 18.67 -11.14
CA VAL A 11 8.63 19.16 -10.56
C VAL A 11 8.98 20.05 -9.37
N ASP A 12 8.59 21.33 -9.41
CA ASP A 12 8.80 22.27 -8.30
C ASP A 12 7.77 22.03 -7.18
N GLY A 13 8.24 21.65 -6.00
CA GLY A 13 7.41 21.42 -4.83
C GLY A 13 8.12 20.61 -3.76
N LYS A 14 7.34 20.15 -2.76
CA LYS A 14 7.82 19.26 -1.69
C LYS A 14 7.16 17.89 -1.78
N THR A 15 7.92 16.84 -1.46
CA THR A 15 7.33 15.53 -1.15
C THR A 15 6.55 15.60 0.17
N LEU A 16 5.46 14.85 0.28
CA LEU A 16 4.68 14.79 1.50
C LEU A 16 5.31 13.86 2.53
N THR A 17 4.99 14.12 3.79
CA THR A 17 5.30 13.28 4.94
C THR A 17 4.03 12.61 5.46
N GLU A 18 4.19 11.63 6.33
CA GLU A 18 3.08 11.06 7.09
C GLU A 18 2.32 12.12 7.92
N ASP A 19 3.02 13.15 8.41
CA ASP A 19 2.42 14.21 9.23
C ASP A 19 1.61 15.20 8.40
N ASP A 20 1.99 15.45 7.14
CA ASP A 20 1.17 16.26 6.23
C ASP A 20 -0.23 15.64 6.06
N LEU A 21 -0.31 14.31 5.90
CA LEU A 21 -1.60 13.58 5.78
C LEU A 21 -2.38 13.49 7.10
N ALA A 22 -1.68 13.44 8.22
CA ALA A 22 -2.31 13.37 9.53
C ALA A 22 -2.92 14.71 9.94
N THR A 23 -2.26 15.82 9.60
CA THR A 23 -2.60 17.17 10.09
C THR A 23 -3.51 17.96 9.15
N ASP A 24 -3.44 17.71 7.83
CA ASP A 24 -4.26 18.42 6.84
C ASP A 24 -5.10 17.45 6.00
N VAL A 25 -6.36 17.27 6.40
CA VAL A 25 -7.32 16.43 5.68
C VAL A 25 -7.51 16.88 4.23
N THR A 26 -7.34 18.15 3.91
CA THR A 26 -7.54 18.67 2.54
C THR A 26 -6.49 18.16 1.56
N ILE A 27 -5.29 17.82 2.04
CA ILE A 27 -4.26 17.13 1.24
C ILE A 27 -4.78 15.74 0.86
N GLY A 28 -5.26 14.97 1.84
CA GLY A 28 -5.86 13.65 1.61
C GLY A 28 -7.00 13.68 0.58
N LEU A 29 -7.93 14.64 0.69
CA LEU A 29 -9.04 14.77 -0.26
C LEU A 29 -8.58 15.06 -1.70
N ARG A 30 -7.53 15.89 -1.86
CA ARG A 30 -6.95 16.16 -3.19
C ARG A 30 -6.24 14.93 -3.77
N ILE A 31 -5.56 14.16 -2.92
CA ILE A 31 -4.94 12.89 -3.32
C ILE A 31 -6.00 11.88 -3.74
N ALA A 32 -7.08 11.72 -2.96
CA ALA A 32 -8.19 10.81 -3.26
C ALA A 32 -8.75 11.02 -4.67
N LYS A 33 -8.95 12.28 -5.06
CA LYS A 33 -9.37 12.66 -6.42
C LYS A 33 -8.40 12.19 -7.50
N LYS A 34 -7.09 12.41 -7.29
CA LYS A 34 -6.08 12.07 -8.29
C LYS A 34 -5.83 10.56 -8.36
N LEU A 35 -5.87 9.87 -7.22
CA LEU A 35 -5.76 8.42 -7.14
C LEU A 35 -6.96 7.72 -7.80
N SER A 36 -8.18 8.21 -7.56
CA SER A 36 -9.39 7.71 -8.23
C SER A 36 -9.27 7.78 -9.76
N ARG A 37 -8.70 8.87 -10.30
CA ARG A 37 -8.42 8.99 -11.75
C ARG A 37 -7.37 8.00 -12.24
N LEU A 38 -6.32 7.76 -11.46
CA LEU A 38 -5.32 6.75 -11.80
C LEU A 38 -5.96 5.36 -11.84
N HIS A 39 -6.69 4.98 -10.80
CA HIS A 39 -7.31 3.67 -10.65
C HIS A 39 -8.40 3.38 -11.69
N THR A 40 -9.08 4.41 -12.19
CA THR A 40 -10.11 4.30 -13.24
C THR A 40 -9.55 4.46 -14.65
N SER A 41 -8.25 4.73 -14.79
CA SER A 41 -7.61 4.83 -16.11
C SER A 41 -7.60 3.47 -16.81
N ALA A 42 -7.68 3.50 -18.14
CA ALA A 42 -7.59 2.28 -18.94
C ALA A 42 -6.23 1.60 -18.72
N PHE A 43 -6.24 0.28 -18.57
CA PHE A 43 -5.02 -0.52 -18.47
C PHE A 43 -4.23 -0.39 -19.78
N PRO A 44 -2.96 0.06 -19.73
CA PRO A 44 -2.09 0.02 -20.88
C PRO A 44 -2.01 -1.39 -21.48
N SER A 45 -2.00 -1.51 -22.81
CA SER A 45 -2.00 -2.81 -23.50
C SER A 45 -0.73 -3.64 -23.29
N VAL A 46 0.32 -3.06 -22.70
CA VAL A 46 1.54 -3.76 -22.29
C VAL A 46 1.28 -4.69 -21.09
N PHE A 47 0.25 -4.39 -20.29
CA PHE A 47 -0.18 -5.24 -19.21
C PHE A 47 -1.20 -6.26 -19.72
N ALA A 48 -1.21 -7.44 -19.09
CA ALA A 48 -2.28 -8.41 -19.29
C ALA A 48 -3.63 -7.79 -18.89
N SER A 49 -4.74 -8.37 -19.38
CA SER A 49 -6.07 -7.88 -19.01
C SER A 49 -6.25 -7.94 -17.48
N PRO A 50 -7.08 -7.06 -16.88
CA PRO A 50 -7.35 -7.11 -15.44
C PRO A 50 -7.76 -8.50 -14.94
N ASP A 51 -8.42 -9.31 -15.79
CA ASP A 51 -8.85 -10.67 -15.43
C ASP A 51 -7.71 -11.70 -15.36
N THR A 52 -6.54 -11.39 -15.93
CA THR A 52 -5.41 -12.33 -16.06
C THR A 52 -4.08 -11.76 -15.56
N ALA A 53 -4.03 -10.46 -15.25
CA ALA A 53 -2.84 -9.80 -14.76
C ALA A 53 -2.49 -10.29 -13.35
N GLU A 54 -1.21 -10.62 -13.14
CA GLU A 54 -0.70 -10.80 -11.79
C GLU A 54 -0.53 -9.43 -11.13
N PRO A 55 -1.06 -9.24 -9.91
CA PRO A 55 -0.90 -7.98 -9.18
C PRO A 55 0.57 -7.70 -8.88
N VAL A 56 0.99 -6.44 -9.04
CA VAL A 56 2.36 -5.98 -8.75
C VAL A 56 2.81 -6.38 -7.35
N LEU A 57 1.91 -6.32 -6.36
CA LEU A 57 2.20 -6.79 -5.00
C LEU A 57 2.86 -8.19 -4.98
N TRP A 58 2.26 -9.15 -5.67
CA TRP A 58 2.72 -10.53 -5.64
C TRP A 58 3.94 -10.76 -6.54
N SER A 59 3.99 -10.13 -7.71
CA SER A 59 5.16 -10.27 -8.59
C SER A 59 6.41 -9.66 -7.95
N SER A 60 6.29 -8.51 -7.27
CA SER A 60 7.39 -7.89 -6.50
C SER A 60 7.83 -8.76 -5.32
N ILE A 61 6.90 -9.28 -4.52
CA ILE A 61 7.23 -10.21 -3.41
C ILE A 61 7.96 -11.44 -3.94
N ASN A 62 7.47 -12.05 -5.02
CA ASN A 62 8.10 -13.24 -5.60
C ASN A 62 9.53 -12.94 -6.07
N ALA A 63 9.75 -11.82 -6.77
CA ALA A 63 11.08 -11.43 -7.23
C ALA A 63 12.07 -11.21 -6.06
N MET A 64 11.61 -10.58 -4.98
CA MET A 64 12.42 -10.39 -3.77
C MET A 64 12.74 -11.73 -3.09
N LEU A 65 11.76 -12.63 -2.96
CA LEU A 65 11.98 -13.96 -2.38
C LEU A 65 12.93 -14.82 -3.22
N GLU A 66 12.83 -14.76 -4.55
CA GLU A 66 13.77 -15.42 -5.46
C GLU A 66 15.20 -14.90 -5.29
N ARG A 67 15.36 -13.60 -5.01
CA ARG A 67 16.67 -13.03 -4.74
C ARG A 67 17.22 -13.45 -3.39
N ILE A 68 16.40 -13.38 -2.34
CA ILE A 68 16.75 -13.88 -0.99
C ILE A 68 17.16 -15.35 -1.04
N ALA A 69 16.50 -16.16 -1.87
CA ALA A 69 16.79 -17.59 -2.01
C ALA A 69 18.19 -17.91 -2.56
N LYS A 70 18.89 -16.94 -3.15
CA LYS A 70 20.28 -17.12 -3.61
C LYS A 70 21.27 -17.13 -2.45
N ASP A 71 21.01 -16.34 -1.41
CA ASP A 71 21.90 -16.10 -0.27
C ASP A 71 21.11 -16.14 1.07
N PRO A 72 20.34 -17.21 1.36
CA PRO A 72 19.40 -17.25 2.49
C PRO A 72 20.08 -17.20 3.87
N GLU A 73 21.37 -17.51 3.95
CA GLU A 73 22.19 -17.40 5.17
C GLU A 73 22.44 -15.97 5.64
N LEU A 74 22.20 -14.97 4.78
CA LEU A 74 22.27 -13.55 5.15
C LEU A 74 21.05 -13.08 5.95
N LEU A 75 19.98 -13.89 6.00
CA LEU A 75 18.80 -13.53 6.76
C LEU A 75 19.10 -13.50 8.27
N PRO A 76 18.77 -12.41 8.98
CA PRO A 76 18.93 -12.36 10.42
C PRO A 76 17.89 -13.23 11.11
N ALA A 77 18.26 -13.84 12.24
CA ALA A 77 17.28 -14.54 13.08
C ALA A 77 16.16 -13.57 13.54
N PRO A 78 14.89 -14.02 13.63
CA PRO A 78 14.42 -15.40 13.44
C PRO A 78 14.00 -15.73 12.00
N PHE A 79 14.30 -14.87 11.03
CA PHE A 79 13.80 -15.03 9.66
C PHE A 79 14.46 -16.20 8.95
N SER A 80 13.67 -16.86 8.10
CA SER A 80 14.11 -17.90 7.19
C SER A 80 13.29 -17.80 5.91
N LEU A 81 13.88 -18.19 4.78
CA LEU A 81 13.16 -18.21 3.51
C LEU A 81 11.85 -19.00 3.60
N ASP A 82 11.88 -20.18 4.23
CA ASP A 82 10.69 -21.03 4.43
C ASP A 82 9.56 -20.33 5.20
N MET A 83 9.92 -19.52 6.21
CA MET A 83 8.94 -18.72 6.96
C MET A 83 8.30 -17.67 6.05
N LEU A 84 9.12 -16.93 5.31
CA LEU A 84 8.64 -15.85 4.42
C LEU A 84 7.75 -16.40 3.31
N VAL A 85 8.19 -17.46 2.62
CA VAL A 85 7.42 -18.13 1.56
C VAL A 85 6.09 -18.64 2.09
N ARG A 86 6.08 -19.25 3.29
CA ARG A 86 4.85 -19.76 3.92
C ARG A 86 3.88 -18.62 4.23
N GLU A 87 4.33 -17.56 4.89
CA GLU A 87 3.47 -16.43 5.26
C GLU A 87 2.94 -15.70 4.02
N CYS A 88 3.77 -15.45 3.00
CA CYS A 88 3.31 -14.87 1.73
C CYS A 88 2.26 -15.74 1.03
N LYS A 89 2.47 -17.05 1.01
CA LYS A 89 1.49 -18.00 0.45
C LYS A 89 0.18 -17.97 1.24
N THR A 90 0.25 -18.02 2.58
CA THR A 90 -0.94 -17.95 3.44
C THR A 90 -1.72 -16.65 3.24
N ALA A 91 -1.02 -15.53 3.17
CA ALA A 91 -1.62 -14.22 2.94
C ALA A 91 -2.30 -14.12 1.56
N ARG A 92 -1.65 -14.62 0.51
CA ARG A 92 -2.22 -14.69 -0.85
C ARG A 92 -3.48 -15.58 -0.88
N GLU A 93 -3.41 -16.78 -0.32
CA GLU A 93 -4.56 -17.69 -0.27
C GLU A 93 -5.74 -17.13 0.56
N ALA A 94 -5.46 -16.31 1.56
CA ALA A 94 -6.50 -15.64 2.35
C ALA A 94 -7.19 -14.54 1.54
N LEU A 95 -6.40 -13.72 0.82
CA LEU A 95 -6.93 -12.71 -0.08
C LEU A 95 -7.75 -13.33 -1.22
N ASP A 96 -7.29 -14.45 -1.81
CA ASP A 96 -7.99 -15.18 -2.87
C ASP A 96 -9.38 -15.70 -2.44
N LYS A 97 -9.57 -15.95 -1.13
CA LYS A 97 -10.86 -16.38 -0.56
C LYS A 97 -11.78 -15.21 -0.20
N CYS A 98 -11.28 -13.97 -0.17
CA CYS A 98 -12.05 -12.77 0.12
C CYS A 98 -12.78 -12.29 -1.14
N ALA A 99 -14.02 -12.76 -1.31
CA ALA A 99 -14.85 -12.38 -2.45
C ALA A 99 -15.07 -10.86 -2.49
N GLY A 100 -14.77 -10.23 -3.63
CA GLY A 100 -14.95 -8.79 -3.83
C GLY A 100 -13.77 -7.93 -3.38
N CYS A 101 -12.75 -8.49 -2.74
CA CYS A 101 -11.60 -7.75 -2.18
C CYS A 101 -10.42 -7.65 -3.16
N GLN A 102 -10.63 -8.05 -4.41
CA GLN A 102 -9.59 -8.32 -5.41
C GLN A 102 -9.67 -7.36 -6.61
N GLN A 103 -10.32 -6.21 -6.45
CA GLN A 103 -10.47 -5.27 -7.55
C GLN A 103 -9.10 -4.75 -8.01
N LEU A 104 -8.70 -5.18 -9.21
CA LEU A 104 -7.50 -4.71 -9.86
C LEU A 104 -7.73 -3.38 -10.57
N VAL A 105 -6.79 -2.49 -10.35
CA VAL A 105 -6.72 -1.15 -10.93
C VAL A 105 -5.35 -0.92 -11.51
N LEU A 106 -5.18 0.13 -12.32
CA LEU A 106 -3.85 0.66 -12.59
C LEU A 106 -3.36 1.31 -11.29
N GLY A 107 -2.57 0.57 -10.53
CA GLY A 107 -2.00 1.03 -9.26
C GLY A 107 -0.62 1.67 -9.45
N HIS A 108 -0.24 2.45 -8.46
CA HIS A 108 1.11 3.00 -8.33
C HIS A 108 2.10 1.97 -7.77
N GLY A 109 1.64 1.03 -6.93
CA GLY A 109 2.46 -0.08 -6.40
C GLY A 109 3.32 0.28 -5.19
N ASP A 110 3.82 1.52 -5.11
CA ASP A 110 4.52 2.06 -3.94
C ASP A 110 3.91 3.38 -3.47
N PHE A 111 2.59 3.39 -3.25
CA PHE A 111 1.87 4.64 -2.96
C PHE A 111 2.04 5.11 -1.51
N LYS A 112 3.18 5.71 -1.21
CA LYS A 112 3.53 6.29 0.10
C LYS A 112 3.66 7.81 0.03
N PRO A 113 3.61 8.56 1.16
CA PRO A 113 3.64 10.03 1.15
C PRO A 113 4.83 10.63 0.40
N SER A 114 6.02 10.01 0.49
CA SER A 114 7.21 10.51 -0.21
C SER A 114 7.11 10.46 -1.73
N ASN A 115 6.18 9.67 -2.27
CA ASN A 115 5.92 9.54 -3.71
C ASN A 115 4.77 10.47 -4.17
N VAL A 116 4.35 11.38 -3.29
CA VAL A 116 3.37 12.42 -3.56
C VAL A 116 4.02 13.78 -3.35
N MET A 117 4.01 14.61 -4.39
CA MET A 117 4.47 15.99 -4.36
C MET A 117 3.29 16.95 -4.23
N LEU A 118 3.46 17.98 -3.40
CA LEU A 118 2.65 19.19 -3.38
C LEU A 118 3.42 20.29 -4.12
N GLU A 119 2.91 20.69 -5.29
CA GLU A 119 3.52 21.70 -6.14
C GLU A 119 3.42 23.11 -5.54
N ASP A 120 4.51 23.87 -5.58
CA ASP A 120 4.58 25.22 -4.98
C ASP A 120 3.69 26.23 -5.70
N ALA A 121 3.60 26.13 -7.03
CA ALA A 121 2.97 27.15 -7.87
C ALA A 121 1.44 27.26 -7.68
N ASN A 122 0.77 26.14 -7.44
CA ASN A 122 -0.70 26.05 -7.45
C ASN A 122 -1.26 25.10 -6.38
N GLY A 123 -0.41 24.47 -5.56
CA GLY A 123 -0.83 23.46 -4.58
C GLY A 123 -1.41 22.19 -5.22
N ALA A 124 -1.06 21.89 -6.46
CA ALA A 124 -1.46 20.66 -7.12
C ALA A 124 -0.75 19.46 -6.49
N ILE A 125 -1.44 18.32 -6.50
CA ILE A 125 -0.87 17.04 -6.10
C ILE A 125 -0.31 16.39 -7.35
N THR A 126 0.93 15.91 -7.29
CA THR A 126 1.58 15.14 -8.35
C THR A 126 2.19 13.86 -7.79
N PHE A 127 1.88 12.73 -8.43
CA PHE A 127 2.48 11.45 -8.08
C PHE A 127 3.78 11.30 -8.86
N ILE A 128 4.78 10.71 -8.24
CA ILE A 128 6.11 10.51 -8.81
C ILE A 128 6.54 9.07 -8.54
N ASP A 129 7.60 8.62 -9.19
CA ASP A 129 8.19 7.30 -8.94
C ASP A 129 7.26 6.11 -9.29
N PHE A 130 6.85 6.05 -10.56
CA PHE A 130 5.97 5.00 -11.11
C PHE A 130 6.71 3.70 -11.48
N GLU A 131 7.88 3.43 -10.90
CA GLU A 131 8.68 2.25 -11.27
C GLU A 131 7.99 0.91 -10.96
N LEU A 132 7.12 0.89 -9.94
CA LEU A 132 6.28 -0.24 -9.56
C LEU A 132 4.81 -0.09 -10.02
N ALA A 133 4.53 0.80 -10.97
CA ALA A 133 3.17 1.00 -11.44
C ALA A 133 2.69 -0.14 -12.35
N GLY A 134 1.44 -0.56 -12.18
CA GLY A 134 0.86 -1.65 -12.94
C GLY A 134 -0.44 -2.18 -12.34
N PRO A 135 -0.97 -3.30 -12.85
CA PRO A 135 -2.11 -3.99 -12.26
C PRO A 135 -1.87 -4.24 -10.78
N ASN A 136 -2.67 -3.64 -9.89
CA ASN A 136 -2.55 -3.87 -8.45
C ASN A 136 -3.90 -3.71 -7.76
N TYR A 137 -3.98 -4.09 -6.49
CA TYR A 137 -5.20 -3.92 -5.70
C TYR A 137 -5.37 -2.47 -5.25
N ARG A 138 -6.56 -1.89 -5.45
CA ARG A 138 -6.82 -0.50 -5.01
C ARG A 138 -6.68 -0.34 -3.50
N GLY A 139 -7.10 -1.33 -2.72
CA GLY A 139 -7.00 -1.30 -1.26
C GLY A 139 -5.54 -1.25 -0.78
N PHE A 140 -4.61 -1.84 -1.55
CA PHE A 140 -3.18 -1.80 -1.23
C PHE A 140 -2.61 -0.38 -1.35
N ASP A 141 -2.82 0.30 -2.48
CA ASP A 141 -2.35 1.68 -2.67
C ASP A 141 -2.98 2.62 -1.63
N ILE A 142 -4.29 2.50 -1.38
CA ILE A 142 -4.99 3.34 -0.41
C ILE A 142 -4.42 3.11 1.00
N PHE A 143 -4.26 1.86 1.46
CA PHE A 143 -3.75 1.63 2.81
C PHE A 143 -2.28 2.04 2.94
N LYS A 144 -1.46 1.79 1.92
CA LYS A 144 -0.02 2.12 1.91
C LYS A 144 0.22 3.63 2.06
N LEU A 145 -0.69 4.47 1.57
CA LEU A 145 -0.63 5.93 1.74
C LEU A 145 -0.80 6.33 3.22
N PHE A 146 -1.72 5.67 3.93
CA PHE A 146 -2.09 6.03 5.29
C PHE A 146 -1.28 5.29 6.37
N ARG A 147 -0.52 4.27 5.99
CA ARG A 147 0.37 3.55 6.89
C ARG A 147 1.40 4.48 7.52
N ARG A 148 1.45 4.52 8.85
CA ARG A 148 2.36 5.34 9.67
C ARG A 148 3.60 4.56 10.12
N GLY A 149 4.69 5.24 10.45
CA GLY A 149 5.94 4.64 10.95
C GLY A 149 6.83 4.02 9.89
N GLN A 150 6.69 4.43 8.62
CA GLN A 150 7.45 3.90 7.50
C GLN A 150 8.95 4.24 7.57
N THR A 151 9.30 5.30 8.30
CA THR A 151 10.68 5.77 8.46
C THR A 151 11.26 5.57 9.86
N SER A 152 10.49 4.98 10.80
CA SER A 152 10.92 4.83 12.20
C SER A 152 11.05 3.38 12.65
N ASN A 153 11.96 3.18 13.60
CA ASN A 153 12.05 1.98 14.46
C ASN A 153 11.21 2.13 15.74
N SER A 154 10.54 3.27 15.94
CA SER A 154 9.60 3.51 17.02
C SER A 154 8.19 3.09 16.62
N GLU A 155 7.36 2.77 17.62
CA GLU A 155 5.94 2.51 17.46
C GLU A 155 5.27 3.54 16.54
N PRO A 156 4.58 3.10 15.47
CA PRO A 156 3.90 3.99 14.57
C PRO A 156 2.80 4.74 15.31
N THR A 157 2.68 6.05 15.09
CA THR A 157 1.49 6.78 15.53
C THR A 157 0.26 6.13 14.88
N PRO A 158 -0.83 5.87 15.62
CA PRO A 158 -2.04 5.33 15.03
C PRO A 158 -2.52 6.19 13.85
N MET A 159 -2.91 5.54 12.76
CA MET A 159 -3.56 6.19 11.62
C MET A 159 -4.88 6.85 12.06
N SER A 160 -5.17 8.03 11.51
CA SER A 160 -6.50 8.63 11.67
C SER A 160 -7.54 7.89 10.84
N HIS A 161 -8.35 7.05 11.50
CA HIS A 161 -9.49 6.37 10.88
C HIS A 161 -10.49 7.37 10.27
N ALA A 162 -10.66 8.54 10.87
CA ALA A 162 -11.50 9.61 10.34
C ALA A 162 -10.94 10.19 9.04
N ASN A 163 -9.63 10.41 8.94
CA ASN A 163 -9.01 10.90 7.70
C ASN A 163 -9.08 9.84 6.60
N LEU A 164 -8.86 8.56 6.93
CA LEU A 164 -9.01 7.47 5.97
C LEU A 164 -10.46 7.39 5.45
N ARG A 165 -11.44 7.47 6.35
CA ARG A 165 -12.86 7.49 5.96
C ARG A 165 -13.17 8.65 5.01
N ALA A 166 -12.78 9.87 5.37
CA ALA A 166 -13.00 11.05 4.52
C ALA A 166 -12.31 10.92 3.15
N PHE A 167 -11.12 10.28 3.13
CA PHE A 167 -10.43 9.97 1.88
C PHE A 167 -11.20 8.98 1.01
N VAL A 168 -11.68 7.87 1.58
CA VAL A 168 -12.44 6.85 0.85
C VAL A 168 -13.76 7.42 0.32
N GLU A 169 -14.45 8.26 1.12
CA GLU A 169 -15.63 8.99 0.68
C GLU A 169 -15.33 9.85 -0.56
N ALA A 170 -14.28 10.68 -0.50
CA ALA A 170 -13.88 11.51 -1.63
C ALA A 170 -13.43 10.68 -2.85
N TYR A 171 -12.70 9.58 -2.63
CA TYR A 171 -12.24 8.67 -3.68
C TYR A 171 -13.43 8.10 -4.48
N LEU A 172 -14.47 7.63 -3.78
CA LEU A 172 -15.68 7.07 -4.39
C LEU A 172 -16.50 8.14 -5.13
N ASP A 173 -16.63 9.33 -4.57
CA ASP A 173 -17.38 10.43 -5.20
C ASP A 173 -16.75 10.88 -6.53
N TYR A 174 -15.45 10.62 -6.74
CA TYR A 174 -14.79 10.85 -8.03
C TYR A 174 -14.83 9.66 -8.98
N GLU A 175 -14.87 8.42 -8.47
CA GLU A 175 -15.01 7.20 -9.28
C GLU A 175 -16.40 7.15 -9.93
N GLU A 176 -17.43 7.55 -9.18
CA GLU A 176 -18.80 7.69 -9.66
C GLU A 176 -19.38 9.03 -9.18
N PRO A 177 -19.31 10.12 -9.98
CA PRO A 177 -19.89 11.41 -9.62
C PRO A 177 -21.39 11.26 -9.30
N LYS A 178 -21.75 11.23 -8.01
CA LYS A 178 -23.14 10.98 -7.59
C LYS A 178 -24.07 12.11 -8.02
N ALA A 179 -25.15 11.74 -8.72
CA ALA A 179 -26.43 12.43 -8.63
C ALA A 179 -27.09 12.08 -7.28
N GLY A 180 -26.67 12.74 -6.19
CA GLY A 180 -27.27 12.61 -4.86
C GLY A 180 -26.85 11.35 -4.08
N ILE A 181 -26.64 11.51 -2.78
CA ILE A 181 -26.32 10.41 -1.85
C ILE A 181 -27.57 9.52 -1.72
N SER A 182 -27.61 8.44 -2.49
CA SER A 182 -28.61 7.38 -2.31
C SER A 182 -28.16 6.41 -1.22
N PRO A 183 -29.09 5.61 -0.63
CA PRO A 183 -28.75 4.60 0.38
C PRO A 183 -27.63 3.64 -0.03
N GLY A 184 -27.47 3.36 -1.34
CA GLY A 184 -26.38 2.52 -1.85
C GLY A 184 -24.97 3.15 -1.76
N GLY A 185 -24.87 4.44 -1.44
CA GLY A 185 -23.58 5.10 -1.21
C GLY A 185 -22.93 4.73 0.12
N VAL A 186 -23.72 4.47 1.17
CA VAL A 186 -23.21 4.06 2.49
C VAL A 186 -22.67 2.64 2.42
N ASP A 187 -23.39 1.72 1.78
CA ASP A 187 -22.96 0.33 1.62
C ASP A 187 -21.65 0.22 0.83
N LYS A 188 -21.46 1.06 -0.21
CA LYS A 188 -20.21 1.12 -0.99
C LYS A 188 -19.02 1.64 -0.17
N LEU A 189 -19.25 2.65 0.66
CA LEU A 189 -18.21 3.21 1.53
C LEU A 189 -17.72 2.18 2.54
N GLU A 190 -18.63 1.53 3.27
CA GLU A 190 -18.26 0.52 4.25
C GLU A 190 -17.57 -0.68 3.58
N ALA A 191 -18.06 -1.14 2.42
CA ALA A 191 -17.42 -2.21 1.68
C ALA A 191 -15.98 -1.86 1.24
N LEU A 192 -15.75 -0.64 0.74
CA LEU A 192 -14.39 -0.21 0.37
C LEU A 192 -13.51 0.00 1.60
N LEU A 193 -14.03 0.48 2.73
CA LEU A 193 -13.26 0.54 3.96
C LEU A 193 -12.83 -0.85 4.42
N GLU A 194 -13.74 -1.83 4.42
CA GLU A 194 -13.42 -3.22 4.73
C GLU A 194 -12.34 -3.79 3.80
N GLU A 195 -12.46 -3.54 2.49
CA GLU A 195 -11.42 -3.90 1.52
C GLU A 195 -10.09 -3.23 1.86
N VAL A 196 -10.05 -1.92 2.12
CA VAL A 196 -8.82 -1.19 2.44
C VAL A 196 -8.14 -1.75 3.70
N TYR A 197 -8.89 -2.03 4.77
CA TYR A 197 -8.30 -2.62 5.97
C TYR A 197 -7.79 -4.05 5.77
N LEU A 198 -8.32 -4.80 4.83
CA LEU A 198 -7.80 -6.12 4.48
C LEU A 198 -6.33 -6.04 4.02
N PHE A 199 -5.94 -4.93 3.39
CA PHE A 199 -4.59 -4.72 2.89
C PHE A 199 -3.61 -4.20 3.95
N GLU A 200 -4.07 -3.84 5.15
CA GLU A 200 -3.19 -3.42 6.27
C GLU A 200 -2.00 -4.39 6.47
N PRO A 201 -2.23 -5.68 6.79
CA PRO A 201 -1.13 -6.63 6.96
C PRO A 201 -0.30 -6.83 5.70
N LEU A 202 -0.90 -6.73 4.52
CA LEU A 202 -0.18 -6.96 3.26
C LEU A 202 0.83 -5.87 2.96
N THR A 203 0.54 -4.61 3.32
CA THR A 203 1.52 -3.53 3.22
C THR A 203 2.72 -3.81 4.14
N TRP A 204 2.47 -4.29 5.36
CA TRP A 204 3.54 -4.62 6.33
C TRP A 204 4.39 -5.80 5.89
N LEU A 205 3.75 -6.87 5.41
CA LEU A 205 4.43 -8.05 4.91
C LEU A 205 5.33 -7.72 3.72
N GLU A 206 4.83 -6.95 2.76
CA GLU A 206 5.62 -6.49 1.61
C GLU A 206 6.87 -5.71 2.05
N ALA A 207 6.71 -4.76 2.97
CA ALA A 207 7.83 -3.98 3.49
C ALA A 207 8.82 -4.83 4.30
N ALA A 208 8.35 -5.83 5.05
CA ALA A 208 9.23 -6.75 5.78
C ALA A 208 10.09 -7.59 4.81
N VAL A 209 9.47 -8.14 3.76
CA VAL A 209 10.18 -8.87 2.70
C VAL A 209 11.18 -7.96 1.99
N PHE A 210 10.79 -6.71 1.69
CA PHE A 210 11.69 -5.72 1.08
C PHE A 210 12.95 -5.48 1.90
N PHE A 211 12.84 -5.24 3.20
CA PHE A 211 14.04 -4.99 4.01
C PHE A 211 14.91 -6.24 4.19
N LEU A 212 14.32 -7.43 4.19
CA LEU A 212 15.09 -8.69 4.19
C LEU A 212 15.82 -8.90 2.86
N PHE A 213 15.21 -8.51 1.74
CA PHE A 213 15.87 -8.45 0.44
C PHE A 213 16.97 -7.39 0.40
N ALA A 214 16.76 -6.22 0.99
CA ALA A 214 17.76 -5.14 1.04
C ALA A 214 19.04 -5.58 1.75
N ILE A 215 18.95 -6.43 2.78
CA ILE A 215 20.13 -7.07 3.41
C ILE A 215 20.96 -7.87 2.41
N THR A 216 20.33 -8.55 1.45
CA THR A 216 21.05 -9.35 0.44
C THR A 216 21.69 -8.51 -0.66
N GLU A 217 21.18 -7.29 -0.88
CA GLU A 217 21.74 -6.35 -1.87
C GLU A 217 22.78 -5.39 -1.26
N ASP A 218 22.62 -5.05 0.02
CA ASP A 218 23.47 -4.11 0.74
C ASP A 218 23.80 -4.64 2.15
N PRO A 219 24.71 -5.62 2.26
CA PRO A 219 25.10 -6.20 3.53
C PRO A 219 25.81 -5.21 4.48
N GLU A 220 26.33 -4.10 3.97
CA GLU A 220 27.03 -3.08 4.79
C GLU A 220 26.07 -2.36 5.75
N HIS A 221 24.78 -2.26 5.38
CA HIS A 221 23.72 -1.66 6.20
C HIS A 221 22.75 -2.72 6.76
N ALA A 222 23.17 -3.98 6.83
CA ALA A 222 22.31 -5.11 7.21
C ALA A 222 21.62 -4.93 8.57
N ASP A 223 22.28 -4.31 9.56
CA ASP A 223 21.71 -4.10 10.89
C ASP A 223 20.53 -3.10 10.87
N ASP A 224 20.64 -2.04 10.06
CA ASP A 224 19.60 -1.03 9.89
C ASP A 224 18.39 -1.64 9.16
N TRP A 225 18.64 -2.39 8.08
CA TRP A 225 17.60 -3.13 7.36
C TRP A 225 16.96 -4.20 8.23
N ALA A 226 17.72 -4.92 9.05
CA ALA A 226 17.19 -5.93 9.96
C ALA A 226 16.29 -5.32 11.05
N ALA A 227 16.61 -4.13 11.55
CA ALA A 227 15.77 -3.41 12.51
C ALA A 227 14.42 -3.03 11.88
N LEU A 228 14.46 -2.51 10.65
CA LEU A 228 13.24 -2.17 9.90
C LEU A 228 12.43 -3.43 9.58
N ALA A 229 13.05 -4.50 9.07
CA ALA A 229 12.39 -5.77 8.79
C ALA A 229 11.66 -6.34 10.01
N ARG A 230 12.31 -6.36 11.19
CA ARG A 230 11.68 -6.81 12.45
C ARG A 230 10.47 -5.99 12.80
N HIS A 231 10.58 -4.66 12.77
CA HIS A 231 9.43 -3.81 13.03
C HIS A 231 8.30 -4.08 12.04
N ARG A 232 8.58 -4.16 10.72
CA ARG A 232 7.51 -4.39 9.73
C ARG A 232 6.86 -5.76 9.92
N TRP A 233 7.64 -6.77 10.30
CA TRP A 233 7.12 -8.08 10.64
C TRP A 233 6.21 -8.07 11.88
N GLU A 234 6.62 -7.38 12.95
CA GLU A 234 5.81 -7.24 14.16
C GLU A 234 4.46 -6.59 13.85
N GLN A 235 4.44 -5.54 13.01
CA GLN A 235 3.20 -4.90 12.56
C GLN A 235 2.34 -5.84 11.69
N TYR A 236 2.97 -6.64 10.82
CA TYR A 236 2.27 -7.71 10.09
C TYR A 236 1.62 -8.71 11.05
N GLU A 237 2.34 -9.21 12.06
CA GLU A 237 1.80 -10.16 13.04
C GLU A 237 0.63 -9.58 13.84
N LEU A 238 0.69 -8.30 14.21
CA LEU A 238 -0.40 -7.59 14.91
C LEU A 238 -1.65 -7.41 14.05
N THR A 239 -1.51 -7.41 12.72
CA THR A 239 -2.59 -7.04 11.79
C THR A 239 -3.07 -8.19 10.90
N ARG A 240 -2.32 -9.32 10.82
CA ARG A 240 -2.63 -10.45 9.92
C ARG A 240 -3.99 -11.10 10.17
N ASP A 241 -4.55 -10.95 11.37
CA ASP A 241 -5.90 -11.42 11.66
C ASP A 241 -6.97 -10.75 10.79
N ALA A 242 -6.69 -9.57 10.20
CA ALA A 242 -7.56 -8.95 9.20
C ALA A 242 -7.79 -9.85 7.97
N LEU A 243 -6.82 -10.71 7.62
CA LEU A 243 -6.92 -11.67 6.51
C LEU A 243 -7.76 -12.92 6.88
N SER A 244 -8.13 -13.09 8.15
CA SER A 244 -8.91 -14.26 8.56
C SER A 244 -10.35 -14.19 8.03
N PRO A 245 -10.94 -15.30 7.56
CA PRO A 245 -12.34 -15.32 7.08
C PRO A 245 -13.39 -14.88 8.11
N ASN A 246 -13.03 -14.91 9.40
CA ASN A 246 -13.88 -14.50 10.51
C ASN A 246 -13.57 -13.08 11.01
N SER A 247 -12.69 -12.34 10.34
CA SER A 247 -12.35 -10.97 10.70
C SER A 247 -13.57 -10.09 10.46
N ARG A 248 -14.38 -9.92 11.50
CA ARG A 248 -15.42 -8.89 11.50
C ARG A 248 -14.73 -7.55 11.74
N LEU A 249 -14.17 -6.98 10.68
CA LEU A 249 -13.66 -5.61 10.63
C LEU A 249 -14.66 -4.58 11.20
N SER A 250 -15.96 -4.91 11.12
CA SER A 250 -17.08 -4.24 11.79
C SER A 250 -16.93 -4.01 13.31
N ARG A 251 -16.03 -4.70 14.03
CA ARG A 251 -15.74 -4.41 15.45
C ARG A 251 -14.68 -3.34 15.70
N LYS A 252 -13.77 -3.07 14.75
CA LYS A 252 -12.77 -1.98 14.90
C LYS A 252 -13.40 -0.61 14.67
N LEU A 253 -14.30 -0.47 13.70
CA LEU A 253 -14.95 0.81 13.37
C LEU A 253 -15.89 1.30 14.49
N GLY A 254 -16.57 0.40 15.20
CA GLY A 254 -17.46 0.76 16.31
C GLY A 254 -16.79 1.02 17.67
N ALA A 255 -15.48 0.75 17.80
CA ALA A 255 -14.73 0.95 19.05
C ALA A 255 -13.91 2.24 19.07
N VAL A 256 -13.77 2.92 17.92
CA VAL A 256 -13.04 4.20 17.79
C VAL A 256 -13.99 5.40 17.97
N GLU A 257 -15.30 5.17 17.99
CA GLU A 257 -16.33 6.20 18.28
C GLU A 257 -16.75 6.25 19.77
N ALA A 258 -16.00 5.63 20.69
CA ALA A 258 -16.27 5.68 22.14
C ALA A 258 -15.16 6.41 22.93
#